data_AF-A0A2G7GUY0-F1
#
_entry.id   AF-A0A2G7GUY0-F1
#
_cell.length_a   1.000
_cell.length_b   1.000
_cell.length_c   1.000
_cell.angle_alpha   90.00
_cell.angle_beta   90.00
_cell.angle_gamma   90.00
#
_symmetry.space_group_name_H-M   'P 1'
#
loop_
_entity.id
_entity.type
_entity.pdbx_description
1 polymer ?
#
loop_
_entity_poly.entity_id
_entity_poly.type
_entity_poly.pdbx_seq_one_letter_code
_entity_poly.pdbx_strand_id
1 'polypeptide(L)' 'MSIGAAMKQRMGQEPQTEPAPVAAPSKPAAPVAIPEVLESFNTRLPAGLHRRLKMHAAAEGQKIQDIVQAALTAYLDEKE' A
#
# COMPACT_ATOMS: atom_id res chain seq x y z
N MET A 1 22.97 47.88 -33.23
CA MET A 1 22.15 49.03 -32.83
C MET A 1 20.70 48.59 -32.97
N SER A 2 20.09 47.98 -31.95
CA SER A 2 19.47 48.56 -30.74
C SER A 2 18.20 49.35 -31.02
N ILE A 3 17.27 49.25 -30.06
CA ILE A 3 15.97 49.94 -29.89
C ILE A 3 14.81 49.13 -30.50
N GLY A 4 13.77 48.71 -29.78
CA GLY A 4 13.35 48.96 -28.41
C GLY A 4 11.86 48.62 -28.26
N ALA A 5 11.50 48.07 -27.09
CA ALA A 5 10.22 48.13 -26.37
C ALA A 5 8.87 48.17 -27.14
N ALA A 6 7.98 47.23 -26.81
CA ALA A 6 6.55 47.52 -26.64
C ALA A 6 5.92 46.54 -25.63
N MET A 7 5.57 47.07 -24.46
CA MET A 7 4.61 46.50 -23.52
C MET A 7 3.19 46.53 -24.11
N LYS A 8 2.30 45.74 -23.49
CA LYS A 8 0.90 46.09 -23.12
C LYS A 8 -0.22 45.66 -24.07
N GLN A 9 -1.08 44.76 -23.57
CA GLN A 9 -2.57 44.73 -23.60
C GLN A 9 -3.00 43.25 -23.42
N ARG A 10 -3.52 42.79 -22.27
CA ARG A 10 -4.70 43.14 -21.46
C ARG A 10 -6.04 42.90 -22.20
N MET A 11 -6.52 41.66 -22.19
CA MET A 11 -7.93 41.23 -22.36
C MET A 11 -8.03 39.81 -21.78
N GLY A 12 -9.00 39.39 -20.98
CA GLY A 12 -10.21 40.02 -20.47
C GLY A 12 -10.63 39.33 -19.17
N GLN A 13 -11.29 40.10 -18.32
CA GLN A 13 -11.91 39.69 -17.07
C GLN A 13 -13.24 38.96 -17.35
N GLU A 14 -13.42 37.85 -16.61
CA GLU A 14 -14.62 37.45 -15.85
C GLU A 14 -15.88 36.98 -16.60
N PRO A 15 -16.87 36.34 -15.93
CA PRO A 15 -16.87 35.63 -14.63
C PRO A 15 -17.36 34.17 -14.81
N GLN A 16 -17.35 33.34 -13.75
CA GLN A 16 -18.54 32.58 -13.28
C GLN A 16 -18.22 31.34 -12.44
N THR A 17 -18.72 31.42 -11.20
CA THR A 17 -19.45 30.36 -10.49
C THR A 17 -18.64 29.30 -9.76
N GLU A 18 -18.32 29.62 -8.50
CA GLU A 18 -18.39 28.67 -7.39
C GLU A 18 -19.64 27.78 -7.50
N PRO A 19 -19.49 26.49 -7.17
CA PRO A 19 -20.29 26.02 -6.05
C PRO A 19 -19.45 25.23 -5.05
N ALA A 20 -19.49 25.71 -3.80
CA ALA A 20 -19.13 24.93 -2.61
C ALA A 20 -20.21 23.85 -2.32
N PRO A 21 -19.96 22.95 -1.37
CA PRO A 21 -19.65 21.54 -1.59
C PRO A 21 -20.88 20.64 -1.51
N VAL A 22 -20.95 19.62 -2.36
CA VAL A 22 -21.88 18.50 -2.16
C VAL A 22 -21.42 17.68 -0.97
N ALA A 23 -22.17 17.80 0.13
CA ALA A 23 -22.07 16.94 1.30
C ALA A 23 -22.30 15.49 0.88
N ALA A 24 -21.22 14.71 0.76
CA ALA A 24 -21.29 13.26 0.69
C ALA A 24 -21.68 12.71 2.07
N PRO A 25 -22.56 11.70 2.17
CA PRO A 25 -22.90 11.11 3.45
C PRO A 25 -21.64 10.50 4.07
N SER A 26 -21.32 10.95 5.28
CA SER A 26 -20.23 10.45 6.12
C SER A 26 -20.39 8.94 6.34
N LYS A 27 -19.74 8.16 5.48
CA LYS A 27 -19.48 6.75 5.75
C LYS A 27 -18.52 6.71 6.95
N PRO A 28 -18.79 5.93 8.00
CA PRO A 28 -17.84 5.75 9.09
C PRO A 28 -16.51 5.33 8.47
N ALA A 29 -15.48 6.15 8.68
CA ALA A 29 -14.13 5.81 8.30
C ALA A 29 -13.78 4.50 9.02
N ALA A 30 -13.67 3.41 8.26
CA ALA A 30 -13.07 2.20 8.76
C ALA A 30 -11.68 2.59 9.32
N PRO A 31 -11.28 2.08 10.49
CA PRO A 31 -9.96 2.37 11.01
C PRO A 31 -8.95 1.95 9.93
N VAL A 32 -8.17 2.92 9.47
CA VAL A 32 -7.04 2.68 8.59
C VAL A 32 -6.07 1.87 9.42
N ALA A 33 -6.14 0.54 9.29
CA ALA A 33 -5.16 -0.36 9.86
C ALA A 33 -3.82 0.03 9.24
N ILE A 34 -3.00 0.74 10.02
CA ILE A 34 -1.64 1.07 9.63
C ILE A 34 -0.99 -0.30 9.40
N PRO A 35 -0.53 -0.61 8.17
CA PRO A 35 0.13 -1.87 7.94
C PRO A 35 1.34 -1.92 8.88
N GLU A 36 1.36 -2.91 9.77
CA GLU A 36 2.51 -3.20 10.59
C GLU A 36 3.74 -3.28 9.68
N VAL A 37 4.82 -2.61 10.09
CA VAL A 37 6.03 -2.56 9.28
C VAL A 37 6.61 -3.98 9.25
N LEU A 38 6.34 -4.68 8.15
CA LEU A 38 6.85 -6.04 7.95
C LEU A 38 8.36 -5.97 7.72
N GLU A 39 9.12 -6.53 8.66
CA GLU A 39 10.55 -6.72 8.50
C GLU A 39 10.83 -7.95 7.64
N SER A 40 11.71 -7.79 6.64
CA SER A 40 12.09 -8.90 5.77
C SER A 40 13.08 -9.82 6.48
N PHE A 41 12.71 -11.09 6.62
CA PHE A 41 13.59 -12.14 7.14
C PHE A 41 14.09 -13.03 6.02
N ASN A 42 15.41 -13.04 5.78
CA ASN A 42 16.04 -13.85 4.75
C ASN A 42 16.68 -15.10 5.39
N THR A 43 16.27 -16.29 4.94
CA THR A 43 16.84 -17.56 5.43
C THR A 43 17.17 -18.52 4.31
N ARG A 44 18.03 -19.51 4.62
CA ARG A 44 18.28 -20.65 3.76
C ARG A 44 17.56 -21.87 4.31
N LEU A 45 16.72 -22.48 3.48
CA LEU A 45 16.01 -23.71 3.81
C LEU A 45 16.64 -24.89 3.07
N PRO A 46 16.69 -26.08 3.69
CA PRO A 46 17.01 -27.31 2.98
C PRO A 46 16.05 -27.52 1.79
N ALA A 47 16.57 -27.95 0.65
CA ALA A 47 15.79 -28.08 -0.58
C ALA A 47 14.53 -28.96 -0.42
N GLY A 48 14.64 -30.06 0.35
CA GLY A 48 13.51 -30.93 0.64
C GLY A 48 12.40 -30.25 1.47
N LEU A 49 12.78 -29.39 2.42
CA LEU A 49 11.81 -28.63 3.22
C LEU A 49 11.10 -27.59 2.35
N HIS A 50 11.87 -26.83 1.56
CA HIS A 50 11.30 -25.83 0.65
C HIS A 50 10.33 -26.46 -0.38
N ARG A 51 10.66 -27.63 -0.92
CA ARG A 51 9.75 -28.38 -1.81
C ARG A 51 8.45 -28.76 -1.10
N ARG A 52 8.51 -29.28 0.12
CA ARG A 52 7.31 -29.65 0.90
C ARG A 52 6.44 -28.44 1.21
N LEU A 53 7.05 -27.32 1.61
CA LEU A 53 6.34 -26.06 1.83
C LEU A 53 5.59 -25.60 0.58
N LYS A 54 6.23 -25.65 -0.60
CA LYS A 54 5.57 -25.32 -1.87
C LYS A 54 4.37 -26.20 -2.17
N MET A 55 4.50 -27.52 -1.98
CA MET A 55 3.37 -28.43 -2.24
C MET A 55 2.21 -28.19 -1.26
N HIS A 56 2.51 -27.98 0.02
CA HIS A 56 1.49 -27.68 1.02
C HIS A 56 0.78 -26.35 0.74
N ALA A 57 1.54 -25.30 0.44
CA ALA A 57 1.01 -24.00 0.02
C ALA A 57 0.08 -24.11 -1.19
N ALA A 58 0.47 -24.89 -2.20
CA ALA A 58 -0.35 -25.12 -3.39
C ALA A 58 -1.63 -25.92 -3.10
N ALA A 59 -1.57 -26.90 -2.19
CA ALA A 59 -2.72 -27.72 -1.81
C ALA A 59 -3.77 -26.92 -1.02
N GLU A 60 -3.31 -26.06 -0.10
CA GLU A 60 -4.18 -25.24 0.76
C GLU A 60 -4.58 -23.89 0.12
N GLY A 61 -3.98 -23.53 -1.02
CA GLY A 61 -4.16 -22.21 -1.64
C GLY A 61 -3.62 -21.05 -0.80
N GLN A 62 -2.65 -21.33 0.08
CA GLN A 62 -2.06 -20.37 1.01
C GLN A 62 -0.68 -19.90 0.57
N LYS A 63 -0.23 -18.73 1.05
CA LYS A 63 1.13 -18.28 0.80
C LYS A 63 2.08 -18.98 1.76
N ILE A 64 3.30 -19.26 1.27
CA ILE A 64 4.37 -19.83 2.11
C ILE A 64 4.67 -18.92 3.31
N GLN A 65 4.58 -17.59 3.14
CA GLN A 65 4.78 -16.64 4.23
C GLN A 65 3.77 -16.87 5.38
N ASP A 66 2.49 -16.99 5.06
CA ASP A 66 1.43 -17.19 6.06
C ASP A 66 1.62 -18.52 6.80
N ILE A 67 1.99 -19.57 6.07
CA ILE A 67 2.29 -20.90 6.64
C ILE A 67 3.49 -20.82 7.60
N VAL A 68 4.57 -20.16 7.18
CA VAL A 68 5.77 -20.02 8.01
C VAL A 68 5.48 -19.15 9.24
N GLN A 69 4.72 -18.07 9.08
CA GLN A 69 4.32 -17.21 10.20
C GLN A 69 3.50 -17.99 11.21
N ALA A 70 2.45 -18.69 10.78
CA ALA A 70 1.60 -19.50 11.66
C ALA A 70 2.41 -20.58 12.39
N ALA A 71 3.32 -21.27 11.70
CA ALA A 71 4.17 -22.28 12.31
C ALA A 71 5.15 -21.70 13.33
N LEU A 72 5.73 -20.52 13.07
CA LEU A 72 6.63 -19.85 14.00
C LEU A 72 5.89 -19.32 15.22
N THR A 73 4.71 -18.71 15.04
CA THR A 73 3.86 -18.26 16.14
C THR A 73 3.47 -19.44 17.03
N ALA A 74 2.95 -20.53 16.46
CA ALA A 74 2.59 -21.72 17.25
C ALA A 74 3.79 -22.32 18.00
N TYR A 75 4.96 -22.36 17.37
CA TYR A 75 6.18 -22.85 18.02
C TYR A 75 6.64 -21.96 19.19
N LEU A 76 6.49 -20.63 19.07
CA LEU A 76 6.84 -19.70 20.15
C LEU A 76 5.81 -19.75 21.27
N ASP A 77 4.51 -19.79 20.95
CA ASP A 77 3.42 -19.91 21.94
C ASP A 77 3.55 -21.18 22.79
N GLU A 78 4.08 -22.28 22.25
CA GLU A 78 4.35 -23.51 23.00
C GLU A 78 5.57 -23.43 23.94
N LYS A 79 6.42 -22.42 23.77
CA LYS A 79 7.71 -22.27 24.48
C LYS A 79 7.73 -21.14 25.50
N GLU A 80 6.79 -20.21 25.40
CA GLU A 80 6.53 -19.16 26.41
C GLU A 80 5.64 -19.67 27.54
#